data_AF-A0A3D8SAN1-F1
#
_entry.id   AF-A0A3D8SAN1-F1
#
_cell.length_a   1.000
_cell.length_b   1.000
_cell.length_c   1.000
_cell.angle_alpha   90.00
_cell.angle_beta   90.00
_cell.angle_gamma   90.00
#
_symmetry.space_group_name_H-M   'P 1'
#
loop_
_entity.id
_entity.type
_entity.pdbx_description
1 polymer ?
#
loop_
_entity_poly.entity_id
_entity_poly.type
_entity_poly.pdbx_seq_one_letter_code
_entity_poly.pdbx_strand_id
1 'polypeptide(L)'
;MAKKQFLKEKDSKKKSKQKQVPATADEYLEAGVEFEEAGEKWRGGDATKSLRFFIRAIDTYDEALKKFPSSFDLAYNKARVQYELTQHPKLLAQIPGPLVDLLNTALQSSRYALNVKQDNADALFNTAQVLTSLAEAITDGRAASNEDGLPLLEEAIELFQRCLALQEYQHTESMSQAEGMEAEEPDVPDDEDGGASLADPEEPPQDARWATIVEPVTKDTLLDTLLAQLETLTTLCGLLNVDAGRGLSWIEEYSESLINQKLPEYVKDTDRAAEATLTRANFIAAIAEANFRTQRIDVSTYERALQEAYSGLDLSADPKGLTDKAEALIAYNTSLRNNYEAASTQEIYVSRWKALSTALESLTQATKLPDAENLAKIHLARGDGELLRYQLGQAPSNYDVAAKNGGVLVKNAEKFYRGAGNIARATNEIREVKEAVIKEALAAALGGDMNKIQEAVKLERNASQAVLEDAVDDGLVSIDALTAMGIV
;
A
#
# COMPACT_ATOMS: atom_id res chain seq x y z
N MET A 1 -2.23 -13.00 -2.67
CA MET A 1 -3.58 -13.24 -3.26
C MET A 1 -3.80 -14.73 -3.47
N ALA A 2 -4.32 -15.43 -2.46
CA ALA A 2 -4.60 -16.85 -2.56
C ALA A 2 -5.89 -17.10 -3.36
N LYS A 3 -5.79 -17.91 -4.42
CA LYS A 3 -6.93 -18.45 -5.16
C LYS A 3 -7.70 -19.41 -4.25
N LYS A 4 -8.92 -19.06 -3.84
CA LYS A 4 -9.84 -20.03 -3.24
C LYS A 4 -10.42 -20.92 -4.35
N GLN A 5 -10.08 -22.19 -4.28
CA GLN A 5 -10.44 -23.22 -5.25
C GLN A 5 -11.56 -24.06 -4.64
N PHE A 6 -12.83 -23.68 -4.86
CA PHE A 6 -13.94 -24.57 -4.53
C PHE A 6 -14.00 -25.71 -5.56
N LEU A 7 -14.02 -26.94 -5.04
CA LEU A 7 -14.04 -28.19 -5.79
C LEU A 7 -15.24 -28.24 -6.75
N LYS A 8 -14.94 -28.46 -8.03
CA LYS A 8 -15.90 -28.74 -9.10
C LYS A 8 -16.45 -30.15 -8.96
N GLU A 9 -17.77 -30.28 -9.01
CA GLU A 9 -18.40 -31.45 -9.64
C GLU A 9 -19.04 -31.08 -10.97
N LYS A 10 -18.86 -31.97 -11.95
CA LYS A 10 -19.19 -31.79 -13.36
C LYS A 10 -20.66 -32.05 -13.64
N ASP A 11 -21.20 -31.18 -14.50
CA ASP A 11 -22.28 -31.41 -15.46
C ASP A 11 -23.60 -32.03 -14.96
N SER A 12 -24.58 -31.15 -14.74
CA SER A 12 -25.96 -31.44 -15.16
C SER A 12 -26.54 -30.31 -16.02
N LYS A 13 -27.16 -30.74 -17.12
CA LYS A 13 -27.58 -29.97 -18.30
C LYS A 13 -28.34 -28.67 -18.00
N LYS A 14 -27.84 -27.56 -18.57
CA LYS A 14 -28.54 -26.27 -18.73
C LYS A 14 -29.93 -26.45 -19.36
N LYS A 15 -30.98 -26.34 -18.56
CA LYS A 15 -32.27 -25.79 -18.99
C LYS A 15 -32.30 -24.31 -18.61
N SER A 16 -32.59 -23.44 -19.56
CA SER A 16 -32.79 -22.01 -19.34
C SER A 16 -33.97 -21.78 -18.40
N LYS A 17 -33.72 -21.73 -17.09
CA LYS A 17 -34.66 -21.14 -16.13
C LYS A 17 -34.62 -19.63 -16.33
N GLN A 18 -35.78 -19.00 -16.49
CA GLN A 18 -35.93 -17.57 -16.20
C GLN A 18 -35.22 -17.30 -14.87
N LYS A 19 -34.35 -16.28 -14.81
CA LYS A 19 -33.70 -15.88 -13.56
C LYS A 19 -34.80 -15.66 -12.52
N GLN A 20 -34.97 -16.61 -11.60
CA GLN A 20 -35.80 -16.42 -10.42
C GLN A 20 -35.18 -15.26 -9.67
N VAL A 21 -36.01 -14.29 -9.27
CA VAL A 21 -35.57 -13.22 -8.39
C VAL A 21 -35.14 -13.88 -7.08
N PRO A 22 -33.90 -13.65 -6.60
CA PRO A 22 -33.45 -14.22 -5.33
C PRO A 22 -34.43 -13.90 -4.20
N ALA A 23 -34.74 -14.90 -3.39
CA ALA A 23 -35.73 -14.85 -2.33
C ALA A 23 -35.12 -14.99 -0.93
N THR A 24 -33.99 -15.69 -0.80
CA THR A 24 -33.27 -15.89 0.47
C THR A 24 -31.93 -15.15 0.50
N ALA A 25 -31.35 -14.96 1.70
CA ALA A 25 -30.03 -14.35 1.84
C ALA A 25 -28.96 -15.12 1.05
N ASP A 26 -29.01 -16.45 1.09
CA ASP A 26 -28.06 -17.33 0.38
C ASP A 26 -28.20 -17.23 -1.15
N GLU A 27 -29.43 -17.16 -1.68
CA GLU A 27 -29.67 -16.97 -3.13
C GLU A 27 -29.17 -15.59 -3.60
N TYR A 28 -29.30 -14.56 -2.77
CA TYR A 28 -28.74 -13.24 -3.04
C TYR A 28 -27.20 -13.25 -2.99
N LEU A 29 -26.64 -13.97 -2.03
CA LEU A 29 -25.20 -14.13 -1.89
C LEU A 29 -24.61 -14.85 -3.12
N GLU A 30 -25.20 -15.98 -3.52
CA GLU A 30 -24.81 -16.73 -4.71
C GLU A 30 -24.89 -15.85 -5.97
N ALA A 31 -25.99 -15.12 -6.16
CA ALA A 31 -26.14 -14.22 -7.30
C ALA A 31 -25.10 -13.08 -7.32
N GLY A 32 -24.75 -12.53 -6.15
CA GLY A 32 -23.69 -11.55 -6.01
C GLY A 32 -22.33 -12.11 -6.40
N VAL A 33 -21.97 -13.29 -5.87
CA VAL A 33 -20.72 -13.98 -6.19
C VAL A 33 -20.62 -14.32 -7.68
N GLU A 34 -21.71 -14.76 -8.33
CA GLU A 34 -21.74 -14.99 -9.78
C GLU A 34 -21.38 -13.72 -10.57
N PHE A 35 -21.85 -12.54 -10.12
CA PHE A 35 -21.51 -11.27 -10.74
C PHE A 35 -20.05 -10.90 -10.49
N GLU A 36 -19.51 -11.12 -9.31
CA GLU A 36 -18.08 -10.91 -9.03
C GLU A 36 -17.19 -11.77 -9.91
N GLU A 37 -17.45 -13.08 -9.99
CA GLU A 37 -16.70 -13.98 -10.86
C GLU A 37 -16.80 -13.58 -12.34
N ALA A 38 -17.96 -13.05 -12.76
CA ALA A 38 -18.10 -12.49 -14.08
C ALA A 38 -17.23 -11.23 -14.25
N GLY A 39 -17.18 -10.35 -13.25
CA GLY A 39 -16.30 -9.19 -13.20
C GLY A 39 -14.82 -9.55 -13.35
N GLU A 40 -14.35 -10.53 -12.58
CA GLU A 40 -12.99 -11.07 -12.64
C GLU A 40 -12.59 -11.50 -14.06
N LYS A 41 -13.48 -12.21 -14.75
CA LYS A 41 -13.22 -12.72 -16.11
C LYS A 41 -12.92 -11.61 -17.12
N TRP A 42 -13.45 -10.41 -16.91
CA TRP A 42 -13.23 -9.26 -17.80
C TRP A 42 -12.13 -8.31 -17.31
N ARG A 43 -11.62 -8.49 -16.09
CA ARG A 43 -10.67 -7.56 -15.42
C ARG A 43 -9.40 -7.31 -16.23
N GLY A 44 -8.83 -8.36 -16.82
CA GLY A 44 -7.61 -8.27 -17.63
C GLY A 44 -7.79 -7.65 -19.02
N GLY A 45 -9.03 -7.46 -19.48
CA GLY A 45 -9.35 -6.99 -20.83
C GLY A 45 -10.23 -5.74 -20.82
N ASP A 46 -11.55 -5.94 -20.71
CA ASP A 46 -12.55 -4.87 -20.80
C ASP A 46 -12.90 -4.36 -19.39
N ALA A 47 -12.15 -3.36 -18.91
CA ALA A 47 -12.32 -2.75 -17.59
C ALA A 47 -13.74 -2.20 -17.38
N THR A 48 -14.33 -1.55 -18.39
CA THR A 48 -15.69 -1.02 -18.32
C THR A 48 -16.72 -2.14 -18.13
N LYS A 49 -16.55 -3.27 -18.82
CA LYS A 49 -17.43 -4.43 -18.66
C LYS A 49 -17.23 -5.13 -17.33
N SER A 50 -15.99 -5.26 -16.89
CA SER A 50 -15.65 -5.77 -15.56
C SER A 50 -16.33 -4.95 -14.47
N LEU A 51 -16.19 -3.61 -14.52
CA LEU A 51 -16.85 -2.69 -13.58
C LEU A 51 -18.37 -2.87 -13.56
N ARG A 52 -19.03 -2.99 -14.71
CA ARG A 52 -20.50 -3.21 -14.77
C ARG A 52 -20.94 -4.48 -14.02
N PHE A 53 -20.11 -5.51 -13.97
CA PHE A 53 -20.42 -6.73 -13.22
C PHE A 53 -20.23 -6.51 -11.71
N PHE A 54 -19.15 -5.87 -11.28
CA PHE A 54 -18.95 -5.52 -9.87
C PHE A 54 -20.04 -4.58 -9.33
N ILE A 55 -20.46 -3.58 -10.10
CA ILE A 55 -21.58 -2.71 -9.71
C ILE A 55 -22.87 -3.54 -9.54
N ARG A 56 -23.14 -4.49 -10.42
CA ARG A 56 -24.30 -5.40 -10.26
C ARG A 56 -24.18 -6.28 -9.02
N ALA A 57 -22.98 -6.73 -8.65
CA ALA A 57 -22.77 -7.46 -7.41
C ALA A 57 -23.11 -6.57 -6.20
N ILE A 58 -22.60 -5.34 -6.16
CA ILE A 58 -22.91 -4.36 -5.11
C ILE A 58 -24.41 -4.08 -5.03
N ASP A 59 -25.07 -3.82 -6.16
CA ASP A 59 -26.52 -3.59 -6.22
C ASP A 59 -27.29 -4.79 -5.67
N THR A 60 -26.85 -6.01 -6.01
CA THR A 60 -27.45 -7.27 -5.53
C THR A 60 -27.34 -7.38 -4.02
N TYR A 61 -26.15 -7.10 -3.45
CA TYR A 61 -25.96 -7.10 -2.00
C TYR A 61 -26.75 -5.99 -1.31
N ASP A 62 -26.85 -4.80 -1.91
CA ASP A 62 -27.64 -3.69 -1.37
C ASP A 62 -29.14 -3.99 -1.32
N GLU A 63 -29.68 -4.63 -2.37
CA GLU A 63 -31.06 -5.11 -2.36
C GLU A 63 -31.29 -6.19 -1.31
N ALA A 64 -30.33 -7.09 -1.14
CA ALA A 64 -30.40 -8.17 -0.18
C ALA A 64 -30.38 -7.65 1.27
N LEU A 65 -29.50 -6.71 1.59
CA LEU A 65 -29.36 -6.13 2.93
C LEU A 65 -30.59 -5.33 3.39
N LYS A 66 -31.39 -4.80 2.45
CA LYS A 66 -32.71 -4.22 2.78
C LYS A 66 -33.68 -5.26 3.34
N LYS A 67 -33.55 -6.52 2.93
CA LYS A 67 -34.40 -7.64 3.36
C LYS A 67 -33.78 -8.42 4.53
N PHE A 68 -32.45 -8.53 4.54
CA PHE A 68 -31.68 -9.33 5.47
C PHE A 68 -30.57 -8.49 6.14
N PRO A 69 -30.93 -7.46 6.94
CA PRO A 69 -29.98 -6.50 7.50
C PRO A 69 -29.03 -7.09 8.57
N SER A 70 -29.24 -8.32 8.99
CA SER A 70 -28.35 -9.02 9.93
C SER A 70 -27.46 -10.06 9.25
N SER A 71 -27.48 -10.15 7.91
CA SER A 71 -26.62 -11.08 7.18
C SER A 71 -25.19 -10.55 7.09
N PHE A 72 -24.29 -11.19 7.83
CA PHE A 72 -22.87 -10.85 7.80
C PHE A 72 -22.26 -11.07 6.41
N ASP A 73 -22.54 -12.20 5.76
CA ASP A 73 -21.90 -12.54 4.48
C ASP A 73 -22.28 -11.54 3.37
N LEU A 74 -23.53 -11.08 3.34
CA LEU A 74 -23.97 -10.03 2.41
C LEU A 74 -23.28 -8.70 2.71
N ALA A 75 -23.18 -8.32 3.99
CA ALA A 75 -22.52 -7.08 4.41
C ALA A 75 -21.01 -7.10 4.10
N TYR A 76 -20.35 -8.20 4.43
CA TYR A 76 -18.91 -8.39 4.23
C TYR A 76 -18.54 -8.40 2.75
N ASN A 77 -19.26 -9.15 1.91
CA ASN A 77 -18.95 -9.19 0.47
C ASN A 77 -19.21 -7.85 -0.21
N LYS A 78 -20.28 -7.13 0.15
CA LYS A 78 -20.48 -5.75 -0.33
C LYS A 78 -19.28 -4.86 0.00
N ALA A 79 -18.86 -4.86 1.26
CA ALA A 79 -17.74 -4.04 1.73
C ALA A 79 -16.43 -4.39 1.01
N ARG A 80 -16.12 -5.69 0.89
CA ARG A 80 -14.93 -6.18 0.19
C ARG A 80 -14.91 -5.74 -1.28
N VAL A 81 -16.00 -5.93 -2.02
CA VAL A 81 -16.06 -5.55 -3.44
C VAL A 81 -15.91 -4.05 -3.63
N GLN A 82 -16.53 -3.24 -2.76
CA GLN A 82 -16.38 -1.78 -2.80
C GLN A 82 -14.92 -1.36 -2.60
N TYR A 83 -14.22 -1.96 -1.64
CA TYR A 83 -12.80 -1.70 -1.43
C TYR A 83 -11.93 -2.21 -2.59
N GLU A 84 -12.18 -3.43 -3.07
CA GLU A 84 -11.41 -4.02 -4.17
C GLU A 84 -11.43 -3.15 -5.45
N LEU A 85 -12.58 -2.53 -5.74
CA LEU A 85 -12.70 -1.58 -6.85
C LEU A 85 -11.79 -0.36 -6.72
N THR A 86 -11.46 0.09 -5.50
CA THR A 86 -10.55 1.22 -5.28
C THR A 86 -9.08 0.82 -5.42
N GLN A 87 -8.75 -0.45 -5.21
CA GLN A 87 -7.38 -0.96 -5.25
C GLN A 87 -6.88 -1.32 -6.66
N HIS A 88 -7.76 -1.28 -7.67
CA HIS A 88 -7.40 -1.64 -9.04
C HIS A 88 -7.39 -0.39 -9.96
N PRO A 89 -6.21 0.16 -10.33
CA PRO A 89 -6.12 1.42 -11.07
C PRO A 89 -6.94 1.47 -12.36
N LYS A 90 -6.99 0.36 -13.11
CA LYS A 90 -7.77 0.25 -14.35
C LYS A 90 -9.28 0.32 -14.11
N LEU A 91 -9.77 -0.23 -12.99
CA LEU A 91 -11.17 -0.17 -12.61
C LEU A 91 -11.50 1.19 -11.99
N LEU A 92 -10.66 1.66 -11.08
CA LEU A 92 -10.77 2.98 -10.45
C LEU A 92 -10.89 4.10 -11.48
N ALA A 93 -10.09 4.07 -12.55
CA ALA A 93 -10.16 5.04 -13.65
C ALA A 93 -11.52 5.06 -14.40
N GLN A 94 -12.36 4.04 -14.23
CA GLN A 94 -13.71 3.96 -14.81
C GLN A 94 -14.80 4.41 -13.84
N ILE A 95 -14.48 4.57 -12.55
CA ILE A 95 -15.44 4.92 -11.50
C ILE A 95 -15.48 6.45 -11.37
N PRO A 96 -16.66 7.09 -11.47
CA PRO A 96 -16.78 8.51 -11.26
C PRO A 96 -16.65 8.85 -9.76
N GLY A 97 -16.02 9.98 -9.47
CA GLY A 97 -15.86 10.51 -8.11
C GLY A 97 -14.41 10.43 -7.61
N PRO A 98 -14.06 11.18 -6.56
CA PRO A 98 -12.74 11.14 -5.98
C PRO A 98 -12.52 9.84 -5.16
N LEU A 99 -11.28 9.36 -5.12
CA LEU A 99 -10.90 8.14 -4.40
C LEU A 99 -11.32 8.17 -2.91
N VAL A 100 -11.18 9.33 -2.27
CA VAL A 100 -11.57 9.54 -0.86
C VAL A 100 -13.06 9.25 -0.63
N ASP A 101 -13.95 9.62 -1.55
CA ASP A 101 -15.39 9.35 -1.41
C ASP A 101 -15.70 7.85 -1.58
N LEU A 102 -15.00 7.18 -2.49
CA LEU A 102 -15.13 5.75 -2.72
C LEU A 102 -14.65 4.95 -1.50
N LEU A 103 -13.50 5.31 -0.94
CA LEU A 103 -12.94 4.69 0.27
C LEU A 103 -13.82 4.95 1.50
N ASN A 104 -14.39 6.15 1.65
CA ASN A 104 -15.39 6.43 2.70
C ASN A 104 -16.62 5.54 2.57
N THR A 105 -17.10 5.32 1.34
CA THR A 105 -18.23 4.41 1.07
C THR A 105 -17.88 2.97 1.46
N ALA A 106 -16.69 2.49 1.08
CA ALA A 106 -16.21 1.17 1.48
C ALA A 106 -16.09 1.06 3.01
N LEU A 107 -15.56 2.08 3.68
CA LEU A 107 -15.40 2.11 5.14
C LEU A 107 -16.74 2.01 5.87
N GLN A 108 -17.76 2.72 5.39
CA GLN A 108 -19.11 2.64 5.95
C GLN A 108 -19.68 1.22 5.86
N SER A 109 -19.52 0.55 4.70
CA SER A 109 -19.94 -0.84 4.52
C SER A 109 -19.12 -1.81 5.38
N SER A 110 -17.81 -1.61 5.50
CA SER A 110 -16.92 -2.44 6.33
C SER A 110 -17.28 -2.33 7.81
N ARG A 111 -17.50 -1.11 8.32
CA ARG A 111 -17.99 -0.88 9.69
C ARG A 111 -19.36 -1.49 9.93
N TYR A 112 -20.25 -1.45 8.93
CA TYR A 112 -21.54 -2.13 9.02
C TYR A 112 -21.37 -3.65 9.16
N ALA A 113 -20.51 -4.28 8.35
CA ALA A 113 -20.21 -5.71 8.47
C ALA A 113 -19.61 -6.07 9.84
N LEU A 114 -18.66 -5.27 10.34
CA LEU A 114 -18.09 -5.44 11.68
C LEU A 114 -19.13 -5.29 12.80
N ASN A 115 -20.09 -4.37 12.66
CA ASN A 115 -21.16 -4.23 13.64
C ASN A 115 -22.07 -5.46 13.69
N VAL A 116 -22.23 -6.17 12.57
CA VAL A 116 -22.98 -7.44 12.52
C VAL A 116 -22.19 -8.57 13.17
N LYS A 117 -20.87 -8.64 12.95
CA LYS A 117 -19.98 -9.65 13.55
C LYS A 117 -18.62 -9.05 13.92
N GLN A 118 -18.46 -8.71 15.20
CA GLN A 118 -17.30 -7.98 15.71
C GLN A 118 -16.01 -8.81 15.79
N ASP A 119 -16.15 -10.13 15.94
CA ASP A 119 -15.03 -11.07 16.13
C ASP A 119 -14.84 -11.94 14.87
N ASN A 120 -14.65 -11.27 13.74
CA ASN A 120 -14.28 -11.93 12.49
C ASN A 120 -12.96 -11.35 11.99
N ALA A 121 -11.92 -12.19 11.92
CA ALA A 121 -10.56 -11.78 11.55
C ALA A 121 -10.53 -11.10 10.17
N ASP A 122 -11.20 -11.65 9.16
CA ASP A 122 -11.22 -11.09 7.81
C ASP A 122 -11.88 -9.70 7.76
N ALA A 123 -12.99 -9.51 8.49
CA ALA A 123 -13.66 -8.22 8.57
C ALA A 123 -12.82 -7.18 9.31
N LEU A 124 -12.10 -7.58 10.37
CA LEU A 124 -11.17 -6.71 11.09
C LEU A 124 -10.02 -6.28 10.19
N PHE A 125 -9.35 -7.24 9.54
CA PHE A 125 -8.24 -7.02 8.63
C PHE A 125 -8.65 -6.10 7.46
N ASN A 126 -9.74 -6.42 6.75
CA ASN A 126 -10.18 -5.62 5.61
C ASN A 126 -10.62 -4.22 6.01
N THR A 127 -11.27 -4.05 7.17
CA THR A 127 -11.64 -2.71 7.64
C THR A 127 -10.40 -1.88 7.97
N ALA A 128 -9.40 -2.47 8.60
CA ALA A 128 -8.14 -1.83 8.89
C ALA A 128 -7.40 -1.42 7.60
N GLN A 129 -7.38 -2.29 6.57
CA GLN A 129 -6.82 -1.92 5.26
C GLN A 129 -7.55 -0.74 4.61
N VAL A 130 -8.90 -0.69 4.68
CA VAL A 130 -9.68 0.44 4.15
C VAL A 130 -9.31 1.74 4.87
N LEU A 131 -9.16 1.70 6.20
CA LEU A 131 -8.74 2.86 7.00
C LEU A 131 -7.34 3.34 6.60
N THR A 132 -6.38 2.42 6.43
CA THR A 132 -5.01 2.74 5.99
C THR A 132 -5.02 3.40 4.62
N SER A 133 -5.69 2.81 3.62
CA SER A 133 -5.79 3.42 2.29
C SER A 133 -6.53 4.75 2.28
N LEU A 134 -7.55 4.92 3.14
CA LEU A 134 -8.26 6.20 3.26
C LEU A 134 -7.35 7.28 3.85
N ALA A 135 -6.56 6.95 4.87
CA ALA A 135 -5.58 7.87 5.43
C ALA A 135 -4.57 8.31 4.36
N GLU A 136 -3.98 7.35 3.62
CA GLU A 136 -3.05 7.62 2.52
C GLU A 136 -3.67 8.53 1.44
N ALA A 137 -4.90 8.22 1.01
CA ALA A 137 -5.59 9.01 -0.01
C ALA A 137 -5.91 10.44 0.44
N ILE A 138 -6.20 10.63 1.74
CA ILE A 138 -6.42 11.96 2.34
C ILE A 138 -5.09 12.73 2.40
N THR A 139 -4.01 12.08 2.81
CA THR A 139 -2.70 12.73 3.00
C THR A 139 -1.97 13.01 1.69
N ASP A 140 -2.20 12.20 0.66
CA ASP A 140 -1.73 12.44 -0.71
C ASP A 140 -2.37 13.68 -1.34
N GLY A 141 -3.55 14.08 -0.86
CA GLY A 141 -4.24 15.31 -1.25
C GLY A 141 -4.05 16.40 -0.21
N ARG A 142 -2.95 17.18 -0.30
CA ARG A 142 -2.55 18.27 0.64
C ARG A 142 -3.60 19.38 0.91
N ALA A 143 -4.84 19.26 0.44
CA ALA A 143 -5.96 20.10 0.87
C ALA A 143 -6.54 19.69 2.25
N ALA A 144 -6.27 18.48 2.73
CA ALA A 144 -6.63 18.03 4.07
C ALA A 144 -5.46 18.20 5.05
N SER A 145 -5.75 18.45 6.32
CA SER A 145 -4.69 18.54 7.33
C SER A 145 -4.10 17.15 7.56
N ASN A 146 -2.78 17.02 7.74
CA ASN A 146 -2.14 15.74 8.09
C ASN A 146 -2.75 15.12 9.37
N GLU A 147 -3.43 15.92 10.20
CA GLU A 147 -4.13 15.47 11.40
C GLU A 147 -5.38 14.63 11.10
N ASP A 148 -6.00 14.80 9.93
CA ASP A 148 -7.25 14.10 9.56
C ASP A 148 -7.01 12.60 9.31
N GLY A 149 -5.79 12.21 8.93
CA GLY A 149 -5.39 10.81 8.71
C GLY A 149 -5.00 10.05 9.99
N LEU A 150 -4.54 10.74 11.03
CA LEU A 150 -4.02 10.11 12.25
C LEU A 150 -5.05 9.22 12.96
N PRO A 151 -6.31 9.65 13.21
CA PRO A 151 -7.29 8.81 13.89
C PRO A 151 -7.64 7.54 13.09
N LEU A 152 -7.59 7.61 11.76
CA LEU A 152 -7.87 6.45 10.90
C LEU A 152 -6.77 5.38 11.05
N LEU A 153 -5.50 5.80 11.07
CA LEU A 153 -4.38 4.90 11.27
C LEU A 153 -4.32 4.33 12.70
N GLU A 154 -4.65 5.14 13.70
CA GLU A 154 -4.79 4.66 15.10
C GLU A 154 -5.87 3.56 15.20
N GLU A 155 -7.06 3.80 14.62
CA GLU A 155 -8.13 2.78 14.55
C GLU A 155 -7.70 1.55 13.75
N ALA A 156 -6.99 1.72 12.64
CA ALA A 156 -6.47 0.61 11.83
C ALA A 156 -5.54 -0.29 12.65
N ILE A 157 -4.61 0.29 13.42
CA ILE A 157 -3.71 -0.47 14.29
C ILE A 157 -4.49 -1.23 15.36
N GLU A 158 -5.49 -0.62 16.01
CA GLU A 158 -6.34 -1.31 16.99
C GLU A 158 -7.07 -2.51 16.37
N LEU A 159 -7.62 -2.35 15.15
CA LEU A 159 -8.29 -3.43 14.44
C LEU A 159 -7.33 -4.54 14.01
N PHE A 160 -6.14 -4.21 13.50
CA PHE A 160 -5.12 -5.22 13.19
C PHE A 160 -4.62 -5.94 14.45
N GLN A 161 -4.47 -5.24 15.59
CA GLN A 161 -4.11 -5.87 16.86
C GLN A 161 -5.14 -6.93 17.27
N ARG A 162 -6.43 -6.58 17.21
CA ARG A 162 -7.52 -7.53 17.47
C ARG A 162 -7.53 -8.68 16.47
N CYS A 163 -7.32 -8.40 15.19
CA CYS A 163 -7.22 -9.40 14.15
C CYS A 163 -6.10 -10.40 14.43
N LEU A 164 -4.89 -9.92 14.69
CA LEU A 164 -3.72 -10.75 14.95
C LEU A 164 -3.94 -11.63 16.19
N ALA A 165 -4.48 -11.08 17.28
CA ALA A 165 -4.76 -11.85 18.49
C ALA A 165 -5.77 -12.99 18.24
N LEU A 166 -6.82 -12.74 17.44
CA LEU A 166 -7.77 -13.78 17.05
C LEU A 166 -7.12 -14.85 16.16
N GLN A 167 -6.30 -14.43 15.19
CA GLN A 167 -5.60 -15.35 14.31
C GLN A 167 -4.56 -16.20 15.07
N GLU A 168 -3.82 -15.63 16.02
CA GLU A 168 -2.88 -16.35 16.89
C GLU A 168 -3.60 -17.42 17.71
N TYR A 169 -4.77 -17.07 18.26
CA TYR A 169 -5.62 -18.02 18.98
C TYR A 169 -6.08 -19.16 18.07
N GLN A 170 -6.62 -18.83 16.89
CA GLN A 170 -7.09 -19.82 15.90
C GLN A 170 -5.96 -20.72 15.37
N HIS A 171 -4.78 -20.16 15.14
CA HIS A 171 -3.59 -20.90 14.73
C HIS A 171 -3.20 -21.92 15.81
N THR A 172 -3.12 -21.47 17.06
CA THR A 172 -2.79 -22.33 18.22
C THR A 172 -3.83 -23.44 18.40
N GLU A 173 -5.11 -23.12 18.29
CA GLU A 173 -6.20 -24.09 18.37
C GLU A 173 -6.06 -25.15 17.26
N SER A 174 -5.86 -24.72 16.01
CA SER A 174 -5.72 -25.63 14.86
C SER A 174 -4.50 -26.57 14.99
N MET A 175 -3.38 -26.06 15.49
CA MET A 175 -2.18 -26.86 15.77
C MET A 175 -2.44 -27.90 16.85
N SER A 176 -3.07 -27.52 17.96
CA SER A 176 -3.38 -28.46 19.04
C SER A 176 -4.36 -29.55 18.61
N GLN A 177 -5.33 -29.23 17.75
CA GLN A 177 -6.27 -30.20 17.20
C GLN A 177 -5.56 -31.19 16.26
N ALA A 178 -4.64 -30.71 15.41
CA ALA A 178 -3.84 -31.56 14.54
C ALA A 178 -2.94 -32.52 15.32
N GLU A 179 -2.23 -32.02 16.34
CA GLU A 179 -1.39 -32.84 17.23
C GLU A 179 -2.19 -33.91 18.00
N GLY A 180 -3.42 -33.56 18.44
CA GLY A 180 -4.32 -34.50 19.10
C GLY A 180 -4.82 -35.62 18.18
N MET A 181 -5.05 -35.33 16.90
CA MET A 181 -5.45 -36.33 15.90
C MET A 181 -4.28 -37.23 15.49
N GLU A 182 -3.05 -36.71 15.40
CA GLU A 182 -1.84 -37.51 15.15
C GLU A 182 -1.50 -38.45 16.32
N ALA A 183 -1.86 -38.08 17.56
CA ALA A 183 -1.66 -38.90 18.74
C ALA A 183 -2.72 -40.02 18.92
N GLU A 184 -3.86 -39.93 18.22
CA GLU A 184 -4.97 -40.88 18.29
C GLU A 184 -5.02 -41.90 17.14
N GLU A 185 -4.09 -41.88 16.16
CA GLU A 185 -3.93 -42.99 15.21
C GLU A 185 -3.43 -44.24 15.97
N PRO A 186 -4.27 -45.28 16.18
CA PRO A 186 -3.78 -46.53 16.75
C PRO A 186 -3.03 -47.25 15.64
N ASP A 187 -1.80 -47.64 15.94
CA ASP A 187 -1.03 -48.64 15.18
C ASP A 187 -1.82 -49.95 15.19
N VAL A 188 -2.74 -50.13 14.23
CA VAL A 188 -3.49 -51.38 14.05
C VAL A 188 -2.57 -52.34 13.30
N PRO A 189 -2.16 -53.47 13.90
CA PRO A 189 -1.40 -54.48 13.18
C PRO A 189 -2.24 -55.02 12.03
N ASP A 190 -1.61 -55.09 10.86
CA ASP A 190 -2.12 -55.70 9.63
C ASP A 190 -2.31 -57.21 9.86
N ASP A 191 -3.51 -57.63 10.27
CA ASP A 191 -3.93 -59.04 10.23
C ASP A 191 -4.77 -59.26 8.97
N GLU A 192 -4.12 -59.83 7.96
CA GLU A 192 -4.76 -60.56 6.87
C GLU A 192 -5.65 -61.68 7.45
N ASP A 193 -6.96 -61.63 7.18
CA ASP A 193 -7.81 -62.72 6.64
C ASP A 193 -9.28 -62.57 7.07
N GLY A 194 -10.21 -62.86 6.15
CA GLY A 194 -11.63 -63.09 6.48
C GLY A 194 -12.64 -62.25 5.72
N GLY A 195 -12.95 -62.63 4.47
CA GLY A 195 -14.10 -62.09 3.74
C GLY A 195 -15.46 -62.63 4.24
N ALA A 196 -16.51 -61.80 4.20
CA ALA A 196 -17.89 -62.20 3.91
C ALA A 196 -18.86 -60.99 3.77
N SER A 197 -19.40 -60.83 2.55
CA SER A 197 -20.76 -60.46 2.10
C SER A 197 -21.67 -59.46 2.86
N LEU A 198 -22.00 -58.38 2.12
CA LEU A 198 -23.29 -57.68 1.93
C LEU A 198 -24.46 -57.95 2.90
N ALA A 199 -24.90 -56.89 3.59
CA ALA A 199 -26.32 -56.59 3.84
C ALA A 199 -26.49 -55.09 4.18
N ASP A 200 -27.24 -54.37 3.33
CA ASP A 200 -27.73 -53.00 3.58
C ASP A 200 -28.74 -52.98 4.74
N PRO A 201 -28.66 -51.99 5.64
CA PRO A 201 -29.83 -51.40 6.26
C PRO A 201 -30.03 -49.98 5.73
N GLU A 202 -31.23 -49.72 5.20
CA GLU A 202 -31.72 -48.40 4.82
C GLU A 202 -31.49 -47.37 5.94
N GLU A 203 -30.53 -46.47 5.75
CA GLU A 203 -30.46 -45.23 6.53
C GLU A 203 -31.46 -44.21 5.97
N PRO A 204 -32.23 -43.51 6.84
CA PRO A 204 -33.06 -42.40 6.41
C PRO A 204 -32.18 -41.27 5.87
N PRO A 205 -32.67 -40.42 4.95
CA PRO A 205 -31.86 -39.39 4.32
C PRO A 205 -31.36 -38.43 5.39
N GLN A 206 -30.05 -38.49 5.67
CA GLN A 206 -29.39 -37.50 6.50
C GLN A 206 -29.52 -36.17 5.79
N ASP A 207 -30.23 -35.23 6.42
CA ASP A 207 -30.25 -33.82 6.04
C ASP A 207 -28.83 -33.40 5.66
N ALA A 208 -28.67 -32.82 4.47
CA ALA A 208 -27.41 -32.28 4.00
C ALA A 208 -26.96 -31.14 4.92
N ARG A 209 -26.30 -31.50 6.03
CA ARG A 209 -25.58 -30.58 6.89
C ARG A 209 -24.33 -30.20 6.13
N TRP A 210 -24.36 -29.02 5.52
CA TRP A 210 -23.18 -28.39 4.95
C TRP A 210 -22.18 -28.17 6.09
N ALA A 211 -21.11 -28.96 6.12
CA ALA A 211 -19.98 -28.69 7.00
C ALA A 211 -19.21 -27.50 6.41
N THR A 212 -19.23 -26.36 7.11
CA THR A 212 -18.40 -25.22 6.75
C THR A 212 -16.94 -25.59 7.00
N ILE A 213 -16.19 -25.90 5.95
CA ILE A 213 -14.73 -26.07 6.05
C ILE A 213 -14.16 -24.68 6.34
N VAL A 214 -13.73 -24.46 7.58
CA VAL A 214 -12.97 -23.26 7.95
C VAL A 214 -11.52 -23.53 7.59
N GLU A 215 -10.97 -22.74 6.66
CA GLU A 215 -9.54 -22.82 6.32
C GLU A 215 -8.71 -22.51 7.58
N PRO A 216 -7.70 -23.33 7.92
CA PRO A 216 -6.89 -23.10 9.10
C PRO A 216 -6.07 -21.82 8.93
N VAL A 217 -5.91 -21.06 10.02
CA VAL A 217 -4.99 -19.92 10.04
C VAL A 217 -3.57 -20.45 9.92
N THR A 218 -2.83 -19.92 8.95
CA THR A 218 -1.43 -20.31 8.68
C THR A 218 -0.46 -19.23 9.16
N LYS A 219 0.84 -19.56 9.20
CA LYS A 219 1.90 -18.55 9.38
C LYS A 219 1.85 -17.43 8.35
N ASP A 220 1.51 -17.72 7.09
CA ASP A 220 1.31 -16.69 6.07
C ASP A 220 0.19 -15.71 6.44
N THR A 221 -0.91 -16.21 7.02
CA THR A 221 -2.04 -15.38 7.45
C THR A 221 -1.64 -14.47 8.61
N LEU A 222 -0.86 -14.98 9.57
CA LEU A 222 -0.30 -14.18 10.67
C LEU A 222 0.69 -13.14 10.15
N LEU A 223 1.52 -13.54 9.18
CA LEU A 223 2.50 -12.66 8.55
C LEU A 223 1.81 -11.53 7.79
N ASP A 224 0.76 -11.81 7.01
CA ASP A 224 -0.02 -10.77 6.30
C ASP A 224 -0.50 -9.67 7.24
N THR A 225 -1.09 -10.04 8.38
CA THR A 225 -1.55 -9.08 9.40
C THR A 225 -0.39 -8.30 10.02
N LEU A 226 0.72 -8.97 10.33
CA LEU A 226 1.88 -8.31 10.92
C LEU A 226 2.53 -7.32 9.94
N LEU A 227 2.68 -7.69 8.67
CA LEU A 227 3.22 -6.80 7.65
C LEU A 227 2.32 -5.58 7.45
N ALA A 228 1.00 -5.79 7.39
CA ALA A 228 0.04 -4.68 7.31
C ALA A 228 0.10 -3.74 8.53
N GLN A 229 0.38 -4.27 9.74
CA GLN A 229 0.64 -3.44 10.92
C GLN A 229 1.90 -2.59 10.75
N LEU A 230 3.01 -3.18 10.30
CA LEU A 230 4.26 -2.44 10.10
C LEU A 230 4.12 -1.38 8.99
N GLU A 231 3.41 -1.67 7.90
CA GLU A 231 3.11 -0.70 6.84
C GLU A 231 2.25 0.45 7.38
N THR A 232 1.21 0.15 8.14
CA THR A 232 0.34 1.18 8.76
C THR A 232 1.11 2.04 9.75
N LEU A 233 2.00 1.45 10.56
CA LEU A 233 2.89 2.20 11.45
C LEU A 233 3.91 3.05 10.66
N THR A 234 4.37 2.58 9.50
CA THR A 234 5.26 3.33 8.60
C THR A 234 4.56 4.61 8.12
N THR A 235 3.32 4.49 7.64
CA THR A 235 2.50 5.64 7.23
C THR A 235 2.23 6.58 8.41
N LEU A 236 1.93 6.03 9.60
CA LEU A 236 1.72 6.81 10.82
C LEU A 236 2.96 7.65 11.20
N CYS A 237 4.16 7.06 11.13
CA CYS A 237 5.42 7.77 11.35
C CYS A 237 5.60 8.97 10.42
N GLY A 238 5.13 8.89 9.17
CA GLY A 238 5.15 10.01 8.22
C GLY A 238 4.29 11.19 8.66
N LEU A 239 3.12 10.93 9.24
CA LEU A 239 2.15 11.95 9.64
C LEU A 239 2.43 12.60 11.01
N LEU A 240 3.25 11.96 11.85
CA LEU A 240 3.59 12.52 13.15
C LEU A 240 4.40 13.82 13.00
N ASN A 241 3.93 14.87 13.67
CA ASN A 241 4.59 16.17 13.77
C ASN A 241 5.13 16.41 15.18
N VAL A 242 6.10 17.31 15.29
CA VAL A 242 6.82 17.66 16.53
C VAL A 242 5.89 18.08 17.68
N ASP A 243 4.75 18.69 17.35
CA ASP A 243 3.82 19.28 18.33
C ASP A 243 2.67 18.36 18.77
N ALA A 244 2.60 17.13 18.25
CA ALA A 244 1.39 16.31 18.39
C ALA A 244 1.12 15.79 19.82
N GLY A 245 2.12 15.80 20.73
CA GLY A 245 1.98 15.26 22.09
C GLY A 245 1.57 13.77 22.17
N ARG A 246 1.44 13.10 21.02
CA ARG A 246 1.08 11.70 20.83
C ARG A 246 2.36 10.90 20.56
N GLY A 247 2.53 9.82 21.31
CA GLY A 247 3.86 9.28 21.58
C GLY A 247 4.41 8.40 20.47
N LEU A 248 5.47 8.87 19.81
CA LEU A 248 6.44 7.99 19.15
C LEU A 248 6.90 6.84 20.07
N SER A 249 6.93 7.08 21.40
CA SER A 249 7.20 6.06 22.40
C SER A 249 6.25 4.87 22.37
N TRP A 250 4.96 5.08 22.10
CA TRP A 250 4.01 3.98 21.95
C TRP A 250 4.29 3.18 20.67
N ILE A 251 4.64 3.85 19.55
CA ILE A 251 5.02 3.17 18.32
C ILE A 251 6.28 2.31 18.55
N GLU A 252 7.28 2.85 19.25
CA GLU A 252 8.50 2.13 19.60
C GLU A 252 8.21 0.91 20.46
N GLU A 253 7.48 1.07 21.56
CA GLU A 253 7.13 0.00 22.49
C GLU A 253 6.28 -1.09 21.81
N TYR A 254 5.29 -0.68 21.02
CA TYR A 254 4.41 -1.61 20.32
C TYR A 254 5.15 -2.39 19.23
N SER A 255 5.98 -1.71 18.43
CA SER A 255 6.71 -2.35 17.32
C SER A 255 7.87 -3.24 17.79
N GLU A 256 8.40 -3.05 19.01
CA GLU A 256 9.50 -3.86 19.54
C GLU A 256 9.17 -5.36 19.55
N SER A 257 7.99 -5.74 20.06
CA SER A 257 7.55 -7.14 20.07
C SER A 257 7.26 -7.65 18.66
N LEU A 258 6.65 -6.82 17.80
CA LEU A 258 6.36 -7.19 16.40
C LEU A 258 7.66 -7.56 15.68
N ILE A 259 8.70 -6.75 15.81
CA ILE A 259 9.95 -6.90 15.04
C ILE A 259 10.87 -7.96 15.64
N ASN A 260 11.03 -7.98 16.96
CA ASN A 260 12.06 -8.81 17.60
C ASN A 260 11.56 -10.20 17.99
N GLN A 261 10.24 -10.41 18.04
CA GLN A 261 9.66 -11.69 18.47
C GLN A 261 8.73 -12.28 17.40
N LYS A 262 7.67 -11.55 17.01
CA LYS A 262 6.62 -12.11 16.15
C LYS A 262 7.06 -12.27 14.68
N LEU A 263 7.73 -11.26 14.11
CA LEU A 263 8.17 -11.29 12.72
C LEU A 263 9.13 -12.47 12.43
N PRO A 264 10.20 -12.73 13.23
CA PRO A 264 11.03 -13.91 13.02
C PRO A 264 10.28 -15.23 13.12
N GLU A 265 9.31 -15.34 14.04
CA GLU A 265 8.53 -16.56 14.25
C GLU A 265 7.56 -16.84 13.09
N TYR A 266 6.86 -15.81 12.60
CA TYR A 266 5.89 -15.97 11.51
C TYR A 266 6.54 -16.12 10.14
N VAL A 267 7.71 -15.53 9.94
CA VAL A 267 8.49 -15.73 8.71
C VAL A 267 9.09 -17.13 8.66
N LYS A 268 9.40 -17.73 9.81
CA LYS A 268 10.01 -19.05 9.86
C LYS A 268 9.14 -20.06 9.11
N ASP A 269 9.77 -20.81 8.20
CA ASP A 269 9.14 -21.82 7.35
C ASP A 269 8.21 -21.26 6.24
N THR A 270 8.27 -19.95 5.96
CA THR A 270 7.66 -19.30 4.78
C THR A 270 8.71 -18.97 3.72
N ASP A 271 8.29 -18.69 2.49
CA ASP A 271 9.15 -18.19 1.41
C ASP A 271 9.18 -16.65 1.33
N ARG A 272 8.59 -15.96 2.32
CA ARG A 272 8.35 -14.51 2.32
C ARG A 272 9.36 -13.68 3.11
N ALA A 273 10.54 -14.26 3.38
CA ALA A 273 11.59 -13.59 4.16
C ALA A 273 12.06 -12.26 3.54
N ALA A 274 12.10 -12.16 2.20
CA ALA A 274 12.50 -10.94 1.50
C ALA A 274 11.50 -9.79 1.74
N GLU A 275 10.20 -10.06 1.55
CA GLU A 275 9.11 -9.11 1.79
C GLU A 275 9.08 -8.65 3.26
N ALA A 276 9.19 -9.60 4.18
CA ALA A 276 9.23 -9.32 5.61
C ALA A 276 10.42 -8.43 6.01
N THR A 277 11.60 -8.71 5.45
CA THR A 277 12.81 -7.93 5.73
C THR A 277 12.73 -6.53 5.13
N LEU A 278 12.16 -6.38 3.92
CA LEU A 278 11.92 -5.09 3.30
C LEU A 278 10.91 -4.25 4.10
N THR A 279 9.78 -4.84 4.47
CA THR A 279 8.75 -4.17 5.28
C THR A 279 9.33 -3.67 6.61
N ARG A 280 10.14 -4.50 7.27
CA ARG A 280 10.89 -4.11 8.47
C ARG A 280 11.86 -2.96 8.20
N ALA A 281 12.60 -2.99 7.10
CA ALA A 281 13.56 -1.94 6.73
C ALA A 281 12.85 -0.60 6.50
N ASN A 282 11.72 -0.61 5.79
CA ASN A 282 10.89 0.56 5.53
C ASN A 282 10.39 1.18 6.85
N PHE A 283 9.87 0.35 7.76
CA PHE A 283 9.42 0.82 9.07
C PHE A 283 10.56 1.41 9.90
N ILE A 284 11.72 0.74 9.96
CA ILE A 284 12.90 1.25 10.69
C ILE A 284 13.36 2.60 10.14
N ALA A 285 13.35 2.76 8.81
CA ALA A 285 13.70 4.03 8.19
C ALA A 285 12.70 5.15 8.57
N ALA A 286 11.40 4.86 8.53
CA ALA A 286 10.35 5.82 8.85
C ALA A 286 10.32 6.21 10.34
N ILE A 287 10.50 5.26 11.27
CA ILE A 287 10.54 5.58 12.70
C ILE A 287 11.82 6.34 13.07
N ALA A 288 12.95 6.05 12.43
CA ALA A 288 14.18 6.82 12.61
C ALA A 288 14.03 8.25 12.08
N GLU A 289 13.39 8.42 10.93
CA GLU A 289 13.04 9.74 10.41
C GLU A 289 12.15 10.52 11.39
N ALA A 290 11.06 9.92 11.86
CA ALA A 290 10.14 10.56 12.79
C ALA A 290 10.82 10.93 14.12
N ASN A 291 11.65 10.04 14.67
CA ASN A 291 12.47 10.34 15.84
C ASN A 291 13.47 11.48 15.59
N PHE A 292 14.05 11.58 14.40
CA PHE A 292 14.94 12.68 14.05
C PHE A 292 14.19 14.01 13.90
N ARG A 293 13.05 14.02 13.19
CA ARG A 293 12.20 15.21 13.02
C ARG A 293 11.73 15.77 14.36
N THR A 294 11.44 14.89 15.32
CA THR A 294 11.05 15.23 16.69
C THR A 294 12.23 15.44 17.66
N GLN A 295 13.47 15.49 17.15
CA GLN A 295 14.70 15.75 17.91
C GLN A 295 15.00 14.72 19.03
N ARG A 296 14.48 13.49 18.91
CA ARG A 296 14.74 12.38 19.85
C ARG A 296 16.05 11.65 19.57
N ILE A 297 16.55 11.74 18.34
CA ILE A 297 17.85 11.18 17.93
C ILE A 297 18.67 12.21 17.14
N ASP A 298 19.99 12.04 17.14
CA ASP A 298 20.90 12.87 16.35
C ASP A 298 21.05 12.37 14.89
N VAL A 299 21.72 13.19 14.07
CA VAL A 299 21.99 12.89 12.65
C VAL A 299 22.75 11.57 12.48
N SER A 300 23.72 11.29 13.36
CA SER A 300 24.56 10.09 13.26
C SER A 300 23.77 8.82 13.54
N THR A 301 22.83 8.89 14.48
CA THR A 301 21.93 7.80 14.85
C THR A 301 20.93 7.55 13.74
N TYR A 302 20.38 8.62 13.13
CA TYR A 302 19.49 8.49 11.97
C TYR A 302 20.21 7.86 10.76
N GLU A 303 21.40 8.36 10.40
CA GLU A 303 22.20 7.83 9.30
C GLU A 303 22.54 6.34 9.51
N ARG A 304 22.95 5.97 10.74
CA ARG A 304 23.24 4.57 11.08
C ARG A 304 22.00 3.69 10.96
N ALA A 305 20.86 4.10 11.52
CA ALA A 305 19.62 3.33 11.47
C ALA A 305 19.18 3.09 10.01
N LEU A 306 19.28 4.12 9.16
CA LEU A 306 18.95 4.03 7.74
C LEU A 306 19.93 3.09 6.99
N GLN A 307 21.23 3.20 7.26
CA GLN A 307 22.22 2.33 6.65
C GLN A 307 22.01 0.87 7.06
N GLU A 308 21.79 0.61 8.35
CA GLU A 308 21.59 -0.74 8.90
C GLU A 308 20.31 -1.38 8.34
N ALA A 309 19.21 -0.61 8.25
CA ALA A 309 17.92 -1.07 7.73
C ALA A 309 18.03 -1.75 6.36
N TYR A 310 18.83 -1.17 5.44
CA TYR A 310 18.97 -1.67 4.06
C TYR A 310 20.28 -2.44 3.78
N SER A 311 21.19 -2.56 4.75
CA SER A 311 22.54 -3.12 4.52
C SER A 311 22.57 -4.60 4.15
N GLY A 312 21.59 -5.38 4.60
CA GLY A 312 21.52 -6.83 4.39
C GLY A 312 20.55 -7.30 3.31
N LEU A 313 19.90 -6.36 2.58
CA LEU A 313 18.86 -6.69 1.60
C LEU A 313 19.47 -6.79 0.20
N ASP A 314 19.17 -7.88 -0.51
CA ASP A 314 19.41 -7.99 -1.94
C ASP A 314 18.20 -7.44 -2.71
N LEU A 315 18.33 -6.18 -3.15
CA LEU A 315 17.29 -5.47 -3.88
C LEU A 315 17.52 -5.50 -5.40
N SER A 316 18.53 -6.24 -5.89
CA SER A 316 18.98 -6.14 -7.28
C SER A 316 17.91 -6.56 -8.30
N ALA A 317 16.96 -7.38 -7.89
CA ALA A 317 15.82 -7.83 -8.69
C ALA A 317 14.46 -7.33 -8.16
N ASP A 318 14.45 -6.41 -7.20
CA ASP A 318 13.24 -5.90 -6.56
C ASP A 318 13.04 -4.40 -6.87
N PRO A 319 12.19 -4.07 -7.87
CA PRO A 319 11.93 -2.68 -8.23
C PRO A 319 11.34 -1.88 -7.06
N LYS A 320 10.45 -2.51 -6.26
CA LYS A 320 9.78 -1.86 -5.14
C LYS A 320 10.78 -1.59 -4.03
N GLY A 321 11.58 -2.59 -3.65
CA GLY A 321 12.61 -2.39 -2.63
C GLY A 321 13.65 -1.32 -3.02
N LEU A 322 14.00 -1.22 -4.31
CA LEU A 322 14.86 -0.15 -4.82
C LEU A 322 14.22 1.23 -4.75
N THR A 323 12.91 1.35 -5.01
CA THR A 323 12.18 2.63 -4.88
C THR A 323 12.02 3.01 -3.41
N ASP A 324 11.62 2.08 -2.54
CA ASP A 324 11.44 2.32 -1.10
C ASP A 324 12.75 2.80 -0.46
N LYS A 325 13.88 2.16 -0.82
CA LYS A 325 15.22 2.60 -0.38
C LYS A 325 15.56 4.01 -0.87
N ALA A 326 15.21 4.34 -2.11
CA ALA A 326 15.47 5.67 -2.66
C ALA A 326 14.64 6.74 -1.95
N GLU A 327 13.36 6.46 -1.68
CA GLU A 327 12.44 7.33 -0.95
C GLU A 327 12.96 7.59 0.47
N ALA A 328 13.40 6.56 1.20
CA ALA A 328 13.98 6.70 2.53
C ALA A 328 15.25 7.60 2.53
N LEU A 329 16.09 7.51 1.49
CA LEU A 329 17.27 8.35 1.33
C LEU A 329 16.93 9.80 0.95
N ILE A 330 15.85 10.00 0.17
CA ILE A 330 15.33 11.34 -0.15
C ILE A 330 14.73 11.97 1.11
N ALA A 331 13.95 11.21 1.88
CA ALA A 331 13.38 11.64 3.16
C ALA A 331 14.46 12.03 4.18
N TYR A 332 15.57 11.27 4.24
CA TYR A 332 16.76 11.65 5.01
C TYR A 332 17.29 13.03 4.62
N ASN A 333 17.44 13.30 3.32
CA ASN A 333 17.86 14.62 2.85
C ASN A 333 16.86 15.73 3.22
N THR A 334 15.55 15.47 3.08
CA THR A 334 14.49 16.43 3.40
C THR A 334 14.45 16.76 4.88
N SER A 335 14.51 15.73 5.73
CA SER A 335 14.55 15.88 7.19
C SER A 335 15.75 16.69 7.66
N LEU A 336 16.94 16.45 7.09
CA LEU A 336 18.11 17.27 7.39
C LEU A 336 17.93 18.71 6.91
N ARG A 337 17.44 18.93 5.68
CA ARG A 337 17.21 20.29 5.16
C ARG A 337 16.31 21.11 6.07
N ASN A 338 15.25 20.49 6.60
CA ASN A 338 14.27 21.17 7.44
C ASN A 338 14.80 21.43 8.86
N ASN A 339 15.87 20.77 9.29
CA ASN A 339 16.53 20.98 10.58
C ASN A 339 17.83 21.79 10.42
N TYR A 340 17.68 23.11 10.23
CA TYR A 340 18.78 24.01 9.83
C TYR A 340 20.00 23.98 10.77
N GLU A 341 19.79 23.89 12.08
CA GLU A 341 20.89 23.81 13.07
C GLU A 341 21.72 22.53 12.92
N ALA A 342 21.07 21.43 12.52
CA ALA A 342 21.70 20.15 12.24
C ALA A 342 22.17 20.00 10.79
N ALA A 343 22.01 21.01 9.91
CA ALA A 343 22.21 20.87 8.47
C ALA A 343 23.41 21.63 7.91
N SER A 344 24.09 22.44 8.72
CA SER A 344 24.99 23.49 8.22
C SER A 344 26.49 23.14 8.24
N THR A 345 26.86 21.86 8.35
CA THR A 345 28.26 21.44 8.31
C THR A 345 28.63 20.80 6.98
N GLN A 346 29.93 20.85 6.65
CA GLN A 346 30.45 20.27 5.42
C GLN A 346 30.24 18.74 5.38
N GLU A 347 30.38 18.06 6.52
CA GLU A 347 30.17 16.63 6.66
C GLU A 347 28.72 16.24 6.31
N ILE A 348 27.76 17.08 6.71
CA ILE A 348 26.34 16.84 6.47
C ILE A 348 26.00 17.06 4.99
N TYR A 349 26.59 18.06 4.33
CA TYR A 349 26.45 18.21 2.88
C TYR A 349 27.02 17.01 2.11
N VAL A 350 28.15 16.47 2.54
CA VAL A 350 28.73 15.24 1.96
C VAL A 350 27.79 14.05 2.15
N SER A 351 27.22 13.87 3.34
CA SER A 351 26.26 12.79 3.61
C SER A 351 24.99 12.93 2.77
N ARG A 352 24.36 14.11 2.73
CA ARG A 352 23.19 14.39 1.89
C ARG A 352 23.46 14.13 0.41
N TRP A 353 24.61 14.58 -0.10
CA TRP A 353 25.03 14.30 -1.48
C TRP A 353 25.16 12.80 -1.76
N LYS A 354 25.76 12.04 -0.84
CA LYS A 354 25.91 10.59 -0.95
C LYS A 354 24.55 9.89 -0.93
N ALA A 355 23.66 10.28 -0.01
CA ALA A 355 22.30 9.74 0.08
C ALA A 355 21.52 9.94 -1.23
N LEU A 356 21.48 11.18 -1.75
CA LEU A 356 20.79 11.50 -3.01
C LEU A 356 21.42 10.78 -4.22
N SER A 357 22.75 10.64 -4.25
CA SER A 357 23.42 9.88 -5.32
C SER A 357 23.02 8.40 -5.27
N THR A 358 22.96 7.82 -4.07
CA THR A 358 22.56 6.41 -3.87
C THR A 358 21.07 6.20 -4.18
N ALA A 359 20.21 7.17 -3.87
CA ALA A 359 18.80 7.16 -4.26
C ALA A 359 18.64 7.13 -5.78
N LEU A 360 19.35 8.00 -6.51
CA LEU A 360 19.34 8.03 -7.98
C LEU A 360 19.86 6.75 -8.62
N GLU A 361 20.89 6.12 -8.03
CA GLU A 361 21.37 4.81 -8.46
C GLU A 361 20.30 3.73 -8.30
N SER A 362 19.61 3.71 -7.16
CA SER A 362 18.54 2.74 -6.86
C SER A 362 17.35 2.92 -7.80
N LEU A 363 16.87 4.16 -7.99
CA LEU A 363 15.81 4.47 -8.97
C LEU A 363 16.22 4.11 -10.40
N THR A 364 17.48 4.36 -10.78
CA THR A 364 17.98 3.98 -12.10
C THR A 364 18.03 2.46 -12.27
N GLN A 365 18.36 1.70 -11.23
CA GLN A 365 18.30 0.24 -11.26
C GLN A 365 16.84 -0.23 -11.39
N ALA A 366 15.91 0.34 -10.61
CA ALA A 366 14.49 0.01 -10.67
C ALA A 366 13.93 0.15 -12.10
N THR A 367 14.23 1.26 -12.79
CA THR A 367 13.76 1.46 -14.19
C THR A 367 14.26 0.43 -15.21
N LYS A 368 15.26 -0.38 -14.86
CA LYS A 368 15.81 -1.42 -15.75
C LYS A 368 15.17 -2.79 -15.53
N LEU A 369 14.38 -2.95 -14.46
CA LEU A 369 13.75 -4.21 -14.13
C LEU A 369 12.43 -4.37 -14.89
N PRO A 370 12.09 -5.57 -15.37
CA PRO A 370 10.93 -5.81 -16.23
C PRO A 370 9.59 -5.60 -15.50
N ASP A 371 9.56 -5.89 -14.20
CA ASP A 371 8.35 -5.84 -13.38
C ASP A 371 8.18 -4.50 -12.66
N ALA A 372 8.94 -3.48 -13.06
CA ALA A 372 8.83 -2.14 -12.50
C ALA A 372 7.50 -1.49 -12.90
N GLU A 373 6.63 -1.31 -11.92
CA GLU A 373 5.39 -0.54 -12.07
C GLU A 373 5.65 0.97 -11.91
N ASN A 374 4.67 1.81 -12.27
CA ASN A 374 4.72 3.26 -12.07
C ASN A 374 5.97 3.95 -12.64
N LEU A 375 6.47 3.49 -13.79
CA LEU A 375 7.71 4.00 -14.41
C LEU A 375 7.75 5.52 -14.58
N ALA A 376 6.61 6.17 -14.85
CA ALA A 376 6.54 7.63 -14.93
C ALA A 376 6.92 8.28 -13.59
N LYS A 377 6.38 7.79 -12.47
CA LYS A 377 6.70 8.28 -11.12
C LYS A 377 8.16 8.02 -10.75
N ILE A 378 8.71 6.85 -11.09
CA ILE A 378 10.14 6.58 -10.88
C ILE A 378 11.00 7.58 -11.65
N HIS A 379 10.60 7.94 -12.88
CA HIS A 379 11.30 8.97 -13.66
C HIS A 379 11.13 10.38 -13.09
N LEU A 380 9.97 10.74 -12.54
CA LEU A 380 9.77 12.00 -11.81
C LEU A 380 10.72 12.08 -10.61
N ALA A 381 10.74 11.05 -9.77
CA ALA A 381 11.62 10.97 -8.59
C ALA A 381 13.11 11.07 -8.96
N ARG A 382 13.52 10.57 -10.13
CA ARG A 382 14.89 10.75 -10.64
C ARG A 382 15.19 12.20 -11.01
N GLY A 383 14.22 12.91 -11.58
CA GLY A 383 14.35 14.35 -11.82
C GLY A 383 14.44 15.12 -10.51
N ASP A 384 13.59 14.78 -9.54
CA ASP A 384 13.55 15.40 -8.22
C ASP A 384 14.90 15.20 -7.50
N GLY A 385 15.46 13.99 -7.52
CA GLY A 385 16.78 13.70 -6.94
C GLY A 385 17.92 14.53 -7.54
N GLU A 386 17.90 14.82 -8.85
CA GLU A 386 18.89 15.69 -9.49
C GLU A 386 18.68 17.17 -9.10
N LEU A 387 17.44 17.63 -8.96
CA LEU A 387 17.16 18.99 -8.47
C LEU A 387 17.55 19.15 -6.99
N LEU A 388 17.29 18.16 -6.14
CA LEU A 388 17.75 18.17 -4.74
C LEU A 388 19.27 18.27 -4.65
N ARG A 389 20.01 17.56 -5.52
CA ARG A 389 21.47 17.68 -5.62
C ARG A 389 21.89 19.05 -6.12
N TYR A 390 21.16 19.64 -7.06
CA TYR A 390 21.40 21.01 -7.53
C TYR A 390 21.22 22.03 -6.39
N GLN A 391 20.18 21.86 -5.57
CA GLN A 391 19.88 22.75 -4.45
C GLN A 391 20.96 22.77 -3.37
N LEU A 392 21.69 21.66 -3.16
CA LEU A 392 22.87 21.66 -2.28
C LEU A 392 23.95 22.67 -2.71
N GLY A 393 24.02 22.99 -4.01
CA GLY A 393 24.97 23.96 -4.56
C GLY A 393 24.50 25.41 -4.45
N GLN A 394 23.23 25.63 -4.10
CA GLN A 394 22.66 26.96 -3.93
C GLN A 394 22.85 27.46 -2.49
N ALA A 395 22.63 28.77 -2.29
CA ALA A 395 22.58 29.32 -0.95
C ALA A 395 21.41 28.70 -0.15
N PRO A 396 21.59 28.46 1.16
CA PRO A 396 22.76 28.78 1.97
C PRO A 396 23.85 27.68 1.98
N SER A 397 23.56 26.48 1.45
CA SER A 397 24.47 25.34 1.53
C SER A 397 25.79 25.55 0.79
N ASN A 398 25.74 26.14 -0.42
CA ASN A 398 26.92 26.45 -1.25
C ASN A 398 27.90 25.28 -1.38
N TYR A 399 27.41 24.05 -1.44
CA TYR A 399 28.26 22.87 -1.49
C TYR A 399 29.00 22.80 -2.83
N ASP A 400 30.32 22.93 -2.78
CA ASP A 400 31.20 23.07 -3.96
C ASP A 400 30.97 22.02 -5.05
N VAL A 401 30.76 20.76 -4.67
CA VAL A 401 30.58 19.66 -5.64
C VAL A 401 29.27 19.84 -6.39
N ALA A 402 28.19 20.19 -5.69
CA ALA A 402 26.90 20.47 -6.31
C ALA A 402 26.97 21.72 -7.21
N ALA A 403 27.57 22.81 -6.72
CA ALA A 403 27.71 24.05 -7.47
C ALA A 403 28.48 23.85 -8.80
N LYS A 404 29.61 23.13 -8.77
CA LYS A 404 30.41 22.81 -9.97
C LYS A 404 29.66 21.96 -10.99
N ASN A 405 28.76 21.09 -10.53
CA ASN A 405 27.98 20.20 -11.39
C ASN A 405 26.59 20.78 -11.75
N GLY A 406 26.25 21.98 -11.27
CA GLY A 406 24.89 22.53 -11.34
C GLY A 406 24.28 22.43 -12.73
N GLY A 407 24.97 22.91 -13.76
CA GLY A 407 24.47 22.87 -15.14
C GLY A 407 24.24 21.46 -15.72
N VAL A 408 24.96 20.44 -15.23
CA VAL A 408 24.73 19.04 -15.60
C VAL A 408 23.50 18.49 -14.87
N LEU A 409 23.37 18.78 -13.58
CA LEU A 409 22.27 18.32 -12.74
C LEU A 409 20.91 18.79 -13.29
N VAL A 410 20.77 20.09 -13.61
CA VAL A 410 19.49 20.60 -14.15
C VAL A 410 19.16 20.02 -15.53
N LYS A 411 20.17 19.79 -16.38
CA LYS A 411 19.98 19.13 -17.69
C LYS A 411 19.58 17.66 -17.55
N ASN A 412 20.06 16.97 -16.52
CA ASN A 412 19.64 15.60 -16.24
C ASN A 412 18.20 15.59 -15.72
N ALA A 413 17.84 16.49 -14.81
CA ALA A 413 16.47 16.64 -14.32
C ALA A 413 15.49 16.88 -15.48
N GLU A 414 15.79 17.82 -16.39
CA GLU A 414 14.98 18.09 -17.59
C GLU A 414 14.76 16.81 -18.43
N LYS A 415 15.80 16.01 -18.65
CA LYS A 415 15.69 14.74 -19.39
C LYS A 415 14.82 13.73 -18.67
N PHE A 416 14.93 13.61 -17.35
CA PHE A 416 14.15 12.66 -16.57
C PHE A 416 12.66 13.03 -16.55
N TYR A 417 12.33 14.31 -16.33
CA TYR A 417 10.96 14.79 -16.40
C TYR A 417 10.35 14.62 -17.80
N ARG A 418 11.09 14.94 -18.86
CA ARG A 418 10.64 14.67 -20.23
C ARG A 418 10.37 13.18 -20.46
N GLY A 419 11.23 12.32 -19.93
CA GLY A 419 11.06 10.87 -19.93
C GLY A 419 9.78 10.45 -19.22
N ALA A 420 9.53 10.96 -18.01
CA ALA A 420 8.31 10.72 -17.27
C ALA A 420 7.07 11.12 -18.08
N GLY A 421 7.05 12.33 -18.65
CA GLY A 421 5.93 12.82 -19.45
C GLY A 421 5.67 12.01 -20.72
N ASN A 422 6.70 11.43 -21.33
CA ASN A 422 6.54 10.51 -22.47
C ASN A 422 5.89 9.19 -22.03
N ILE A 423 6.35 8.62 -20.91
CA ILE A 423 5.82 7.37 -20.35
C ILE A 423 4.35 7.56 -19.92
N ALA A 424 4.08 8.60 -19.13
CA ALA A 424 2.74 8.92 -18.64
C ALA A 424 1.74 9.17 -19.78
N ARG A 425 2.17 9.80 -20.89
CA ARG A 425 1.32 9.93 -22.09
C ARG A 425 1.01 8.58 -22.74
N ALA A 426 1.96 7.65 -22.75
CA ALA A 426 1.76 6.32 -23.31
C ALA A 426 0.82 5.45 -22.44
N THR A 427 0.81 5.67 -21.12
CA THR A 427 -0.05 4.97 -20.16
C THR A 427 -1.34 5.71 -19.81
N ASN A 428 -1.56 6.89 -20.39
CA ASN A 428 -2.72 7.77 -20.15
C ASN A 428 -2.85 8.25 -18.68
N GLU A 429 -1.72 8.48 -18.03
CA GLU A 429 -1.58 9.00 -16.67
C GLU A 429 -1.58 10.55 -16.70
N ILE A 430 -2.78 11.15 -16.79
CA ILE A 430 -2.93 12.59 -17.07
C ILE A 430 -2.28 13.48 -15.99
N ARG A 431 -2.34 13.07 -14.71
CA ARG A 431 -1.75 13.81 -13.58
C ARG A 431 -0.23 13.89 -13.75
N GLU A 432 0.40 12.75 -13.96
CA GLU A 432 1.85 12.59 -14.13
C GLU A 432 2.34 13.30 -15.40
N VAL A 433 1.54 13.35 -16.48
CA VAL A 433 1.86 14.17 -17.67
C VAL A 433 1.97 15.65 -17.31
N LYS A 434 0.98 16.20 -16.57
CA LYS A 434 0.99 17.61 -16.19
C LYS A 434 2.18 17.94 -15.30
N GLU A 435 2.39 17.12 -14.27
CA GLU A 435 3.51 17.26 -13.35
C GLU A 435 4.86 17.23 -14.07
N ALA A 436 5.07 16.24 -14.94
CA ALA A 436 6.29 16.10 -15.72
C ALA A 436 6.58 17.32 -16.61
N VAL A 437 5.56 17.87 -17.28
CA VAL A 437 5.74 19.05 -18.15
C VAL A 437 6.12 20.28 -17.34
N ILE A 438 5.47 20.50 -16.20
CA ILE A 438 5.75 21.65 -15.32
C ILE A 438 7.13 21.52 -14.68
N LYS A 439 7.49 20.34 -14.16
CA LYS A 439 8.82 20.07 -13.59
C LYS A 439 9.94 20.13 -14.65
N GLU A 440 9.69 19.69 -15.90
CA GLU A 440 10.62 19.90 -17.03
C GLU A 440 10.86 21.40 -17.27
N ALA A 441 9.80 22.20 -17.30
CA ALA A 441 9.89 23.64 -17.49
C ALA A 441 10.61 24.35 -16.33
N LEU A 442 10.38 23.91 -15.09
CA LEU A 442 11.08 24.39 -13.91
C LEU A 442 12.59 24.10 -14.00
N ALA A 443 12.98 22.87 -14.37
CA ALA A 443 14.38 22.51 -14.56
C ALA A 443 15.04 23.36 -15.66
N ALA A 444 14.34 23.62 -16.77
CA ALA A 444 14.86 24.50 -17.83
C ALA A 444 15.08 25.94 -17.32
N ALA A 445 14.16 26.47 -16.51
CA ALA A 445 14.24 27.81 -15.93
C ALA A 445 15.41 27.94 -14.94
N LEU A 446 15.64 26.94 -14.09
CA LEU A 446 16.82 26.86 -13.23
C LEU A 446 18.13 26.76 -14.03
N GLY A 447 18.07 26.23 -15.26
CA GLY A 447 19.15 26.23 -16.24
C GLY A 447 19.31 27.54 -17.02
N GLY A 448 18.44 28.54 -16.81
CA GLY A 448 18.47 29.86 -17.44
C GLY A 448 17.44 30.10 -18.56
N ASP A 449 16.62 29.11 -18.93
CA ASP A 449 15.55 29.27 -19.93
C ASP A 449 14.18 29.43 -19.26
N MET A 450 13.81 30.67 -18.95
CA MET A 450 12.56 31.01 -18.27
C MET A 450 11.32 30.91 -19.17
N ASN A 451 11.48 30.79 -20.49
CA ASN A 451 10.33 30.88 -21.41
C ASN A 451 9.35 29.72 -21.19
N LYS A 452 9.88 28.50 -21.01
CA LYS A 452 9.07 27.29 -20.84
C LYS A 452 8.18 27.38 -19.60
N ILE A 453 8.71 27.84 -18.47
CA ILE A 453 7.94 27.89 -17.22
C ILE A 453 6.89 29.00 -17.25
N GLN A 454 7.22 30.15 -17.86
CA GLN A 454 6.25 31.23 -18.05
C GLN A 454 5.12 30.83 -18.98
N GLU A 455 5.40 30.03 -20.02
CA GLU A 455 4.38 29.47 -20.90
C GLU A 455 3.51 28.44 -20.18
N ALA A 456 4.11 27.51 -19.43
CA ALA A 456 3.38 26.51 -18.65
C ALA A 456 2.39 27.16 -17.65
N VAL A 457 2.85 28.16 -16.89
CA VAL A 457 2.01 28.90 -15.92
C VAL A 457 0.88 29.67 -16.61
N LYS A 458 1.10 30.19 -17.83
CA LYS A 458 0.04 30.86 -18.60
C LYS A 458 -1.03 29.89 -19.10
N LEU A 459 -0.63 28.70 -19.54
CA LEU A 459 -1.54 27.71 -20.14
C LEU A 459 -2.33 26.92 -19.08
N GLU A 460 -1.68 26.54 -17.98
CA GLU A 460 -2.20 25.60 -16.98
C GLU A 460 -2.04 26.16 -15.56
N ARG A 461 -2.49 27.41 -15.32
CA ARG A 461 -2.24 28.16 -14.08
C ARG A 461 -2.47 27.35 -12.79
N ASN A 462 -3.64 26.71 -12.64
CA ASN A 462 -3.97 25.98 -11.42
C ASN A 462 -3.08 24.75 -11.22
N ALA A 463 -2.80 23.99 -12.28
CA ALA A 463 -1.94 22.82 -12.19
C ALA A 463 -0.48 23.23 -11.96
N SER A 464 -0.02 24.31 -12.60
CA SER A 464 1.32 24.87 -12.37
C SER A 464 1.48 25.38 -10.96
N GLN A 465 0.48 26.05 -10.40
CA GLN A 465 0.51 26.50 -9.01
C GLN A 465 0.69 25.31 -8.06
N ALA A 466 -0.17 24.29 -8.15
CA ALA A 466 -0.07 23.11 -7.28
C ALA A 466 1.30 22.41 -7.38
N VAL A 467 1.77 22.13 -8.60
CA VAL A 467 3.06 21.44 -8.80
C VAL A 467 4.25 22.28 -8.32
N LEU A 468 4.19 23.60 -8.44
CA LEU A 468 5.28 24.47 -7.98
C LEU A 468 5.26 24.68 -6.47
N GLU A 469 4.09 24.70 -5.83
CA GLU A 469 3.95 24.65 -4.38
C GLU A 469 4.57 23.35 -3.83
N ASP A 470 4.21 22.19 -4.43
CA ASP A 470 4.81 20.90 -4.07
C ASP A 470 6.34 20.92 -4.27
N ALA A 471 6.83 21.48 -5.39
CA ALA A 471 8.27 21.59 -5.65
C ALA A 471 9.02 22.49 -4.65
N VAL A 472 8.35 23.48 -4.04
CA VAL A 472 8.93 24.30 -2.97
C VAL A 472 8.98 23.52 -1.66
N ASP A 473 7.90 22.86 -1.30
CA ASP A 473 7.80 22.06 -0.07
C ASP A 473 8.79 20.88 -0.09
N ASP A 474 8.90 20.22 -1.23
CA ASP A 474 9.85 19.16 -1.48
C ASP A 474 11.28 19.71 -1.63
N GLY A 475 11.43 21.04 -1.67
CA GLY A 475 12.67 21.82 -1.77
C GLY A 475 13.49 21.50 -3.02
N LEU A 476 12.81 21.26 -4.12
CA LEU A 476 13.36 21.20 -5.47
C LEU A 476 13.72 22.60 -5.99
N VAL A 477 13.03 23.63 -5.47
CA VAL A 477 13.23 25.06 -5.78
C VAL A 477 12.93 25.93 -4.56
N SER A 478 13.58 27.08 -4.43
CA SER A 478 13.25 28.08 -3.40
C SER A 478 12.22 29.09 -3.89
N ILE A 479 11.47 29.69 -2.95
CA ILE A 479 10.54 30.80 -3.25
C ILE A 479 11.28 31.97 -3.92
N ASP A 480 12.49 32.28 -3.45
CA ASP A 480 13.32 33.34 -4.05
C ASP A 480 13.66 33.05 -5.52
N ALA A 481 13.95 31.79 -5.85
CA ALA A 481 14.21 31.39 -7.23
C ALA A 481 12.96 31.52 -8.11
N LEU A 482 11.79 31.12 -7.62
CA LEU A 482 10.53 31.30 -8.35
C LEU A 482 10.17 32.79 -8.54
N THR A 483 10.42 33.62 -7.53
CA THR A 483 10.24 35.07 -7.60
C THR A 483 11.17 35.66 -8.66
N ALA A 484 12.43 35.24 -8.70
CA ALA A 484 13.39 35.67 -9.72
C ALA A 484 13.00 35.24 -11.15
N MET A 485 12.21 34.18 -11.30
CA MET A 485 11.64 33.74 -12.58
C MET A 485 10.36 34.49 -12.98
N GLY A 486 9.82 35.34 -12.10
CA GLY A 486 8.58 36.10 -12.31
C GLY A 486 7.31 35.25 -12.20
N ILE A 487 7.33 34.21 -11.37
CA ILE A 487 6.21 33.27 -11.19
C ILE A 487 5.38 33.61 -9.95
N VAL A 488 6.04 34.01 -8.86
CA VAL A 488 5.45 34.39 -7.57
C VAL A 488 5.49 35.91 -7.40
#